data_AF-A0A7W6CR98-F1
#
_entry.id   AF-A0A7W6CR98-F1
#
_cell.length_a   1.000
_cell.length_b   1.000
_cell.length_c   1.000
_cell.angle_alpha   90.00
_cell.angle_beta   90.00
_cell.angle_gamma   90.00
#
_symmetry.space_group_name_H-M   'P 1'
#
loop_
_entity.id
_entity.type
_entity.pdbx_description
1 polymer ?
#
loop_
_entity_poly.entity_id
_entity_poly.type
_entity_poly.pdbx_seq_one_letter_code
_entity_poly.pdbx_strand_id
1 'polypeptide(L)'
;MATTITQFQGLTFSILVEEFHDKGTDGRLNCYLASIYTQDKATAVRHLVRRSRLPGAASAMKREIEREGIKAFHRLRGEKRHDRVDG
;
A
#
# COMPACT_ATOMS: atom_id res chain seq x y z
N MET A 1 1.39 19.30 -0.31
CA MET A 1 1.04 17.98 -0.87
C MET A 1 2.26 17.27 -1.45
N ALA A 2 2.64 16.11 -0.89
CA ALA A 2 3.66 15.25 -1.47
C ALA A 2 3.16 13.79 -1.47
N THR A 3 3.27 13.15 -2.63
CA THR A 3 2.94 11.74 -2.80
C THR A 3 4.21 10.98 -3.13
N THR A 4 4.54 9.98 -2.32
CA THR A 4 5.67 9.09 -2.54
C THR A 4 5.13 7.71 -2.88
N ILE A 5 5.44 7.24 -4.08
CA ILE A 5 5.04 5.90 -4.53
C ILE A 5 6.28 5.02 -4.51
N THR A 6 6.21 3.90 -3.80
CA THR A 6 7.27 2.90 -3.76
C THR A 6 6.75 1.62 -4.38
N GLN A 7 7.37 1.19 -5.48
CA GLN A 7 7.01 -0.04 -6.17
C GLN A 7 8.03 -1.13 -5.86
N PHE A 8 7.54 -2.27 -5.41
CA PHE A 8 8.30 -3.50 -5.25
C PHE A 8 7.91 -4.44 -6.38
N GLN A 9 8.86 -4.73 -7.28
CA GLN A 9 8.60 -5.62 -8.40
C GLN A 9 8.77 -7.08 -7.97
N GLY A 10 7.68 -7.84 -8.04
CA GLY A 10 7.73 -9.28 -7.89
C GLY A 10 7.75 -10.02 -9.23
N LEU A 11 7.92 -11.34 -9.15
CA LEU A 11 7.94 -12.22 -10.31
C LEU A 11 6.54 -12.32 -10.96
N THR A 12 5.51 -12.51 -10.14
CA THR A 12 4.12 -12.72 -10.58
C THR A 12 3.26 -11.45 -10.44
N PHE A 13 3.49 -10.67 -9.40
CA PHE A 13 2.79 -9.41 -9.14
C PHE A 13 3.71 -8.42 -8.43
N SER A 14 3.47 -7.14 -8.65
CA SER A 14 4.18 -6.04 -8.02
C SER A 14 3.36 -5.52 -6.83
N ILE A 15 4.02 -5.01 -5.80
CA ILE A 15 3.36 -4.26 -4.72
C ILE A 15 3.63 -2.78 -4.93
N LEU A 16 2.61 -1.94 -4.84
CA LEU A 16 2.73 -0.49 -4.81
C LEU A 16 2.35 0.01 -3.42
N VAL A 17 3.25 0.73 -2.78
CA VAL A 17 2.99 1.43 -1.52
C VAL A 17 2.95 2.92 -1.83
N GLU A 18 1.76 3.49 -1.77
CA GLU A 18 1.54 4.92 -1.95
C GLU A 18 1.46 5.59 -0.58
N GLU A 19 2.34 6.56 -0.34
CA GLU A 19 2.29 7.44 0.82
C GLU A 19 1.90 8.83 0.37
N PHE A 20 0.80 9.32 0.89
CA PHE A 20 0.32 10.66 0.72
C PHE A 20 0.49 11.42 2.02
N HIS A 21 1.24 12.52 1.98
CA HIS A 21 1.19 13.50 3.04
C HIS A 21 0.73 14.85 2.48
N ASP A 22 -0.14 15.51 3.23
CA ASP A 22 -0.41 16.92 3.06
C ASP A 22 0.00 17.67 4.31
N LYS A 23 0.93 18.62 4.15
CA LYS A 23 1.32 19.57 5.18
C LYS A 23 0.75 20.92 4.77
N GLY A 24 -0.02 21.53 5.66
CA GLY A 24 -0.46 22.89 5.50
C GLY A 24 0.72 23.86 5.55
N THR A 25 0.51 25.08 5.06
CA THR A 25 1.48 26.19 5.10
C THR A 25 1.97 26.51 6.51
N ASP A 26 1.17 26.19 7.54
CA ASP A 26 1.50 26.35 8.97
C ASP A 26 2.38 25.21 9.53
N GLY A 27 2.85 24.27 8.68
CA GLY A 27 3.68 23.13 9.09
C GLY A 27 2.93 21.97 9.76
N ARG A 28 1.60 22.10 9.94
CA ARG A 28 0.74 21.04 10.49
C ARG A 28 0.44 19.97 9.44
N LEU A 29 0.40 18.72 9.87
CA LEU A 29 -0.01 17.60 9.03
C LEU A 29 -1.54 17.68 8.84
N ASN A 30 -1.97 18.12 7.67
CA ASN A 30 -3.40 18.23 7.35
C ASN A 30 -3.99 16.84 7.12
N CYS A 31 -3.29 16.01 6.35
CA CYS A 31 -3.74 14.67 6.00
C CYS A 31 -2.56 13.73 5.79
N TYR A 32 -2.74 12.48 6.19
CA TYR A 32 -1.83 11.39 5.87
C TYR A 32 -2.63 10.18 5.41
N LEU A 33 -2.19 9.56 4.32
CA LEU A 33 -2.78 8.34 3.80
C LEU A 33 -1.70 7.46 3.22
N ALA A 34 -1.58 6.24 3.72
CA ALA A 34 -0.75 5.19 3.18
C ALA A 34 -1.64 4.09 2.61
N SER A 35 -1.44 3.74 1.34
CA SER A 35 -2.21 2.71 0.64
C SER A 35 -1.26 1.66 0.06
N ILE A 36 -1.59 0.39 0.21
CA ILE A 36 -0.91 -0.73 -0.45
C ILE A 36 -1.82 -1.29 -1.54
N TYR A 37 -1.25 -1.42 -2.73
CA TYR A 37 -1.87 -2.12 -3.84
C TYR A 37 -1.01 -3.31 -4.26
N THR A 38 -1.64 -4.37 -4.69
CA THR A 38 -1.00 -5.44 -5.45
C THR A 38 -1.40 -5.26 -6.91
N GLN A 39 -0.41 -5.25 -7.80
CA GLN A 39 -0.61 -5.19 -9.24
C GLN A 39 -0.17 -6.49 -9.86
N ASP A 40 -1.10 -7.22 -10.45
CA ASP A 40 -0.79 -8.44 -11.18
C ASP A 40 -0.03 -8.10 -12.48
N LYS A 41 1.08 -8.79 -12.77
CA LYS A 41 1.87 -8.49 -13.99
C LYS A 41 1.21 -8.98 -15.26
N ALA A 42 0.45 -10.08 -15.19
CA ALA A 42 -0.16 -10.67 -16.37
C ALA A 42 -1.39 -9.88 -16.82
N THR A 43 -2.18 -9.40 -15.86
CA THR A 43 -3.44 -8.70 -16.14
C THR A 43 -3.36 -7.18 -15.95
N ALA A 44 -2.25 -6.66 -15.41
CA ALA A 44 -2.06 -5.27 -15.01
C ALA A 44 -3.07 -4.73 -13.98
N VAL A 45 -3.94 -5.60 -13.45
CA VAL A 45 -5.00 -5.22 -12.50
C VAL A 45 -4.40 -4.84 -11.17
N ARG A 46 -4.83 -3.70 -10.63
CA ARG A 46 -4.45 -3.19 -9.31
C ARG A 46 -5.54 -3.50 -8.30
N HIS A 47 -5.18 -4.19 -7.22
CA HIS A 47 -6.06 -4.47 -6.10
C HIS A 47 -5.58 -3.70 -4.87
N LEU A 48 -6.46 -2.89 -4.28
CA LEU A 48 -6.19 -2.27 -2.99
C LEU A 48 -6.21 -3.36 -1.92
N VAL A 49 -5.07 -3.59 -1.28
CA VAL A 49 -4.97 -4.57 -0.19
C VAL A 49 -5.34 -3.91 1.13
N ARG A 50 -4.78 -2.73 1.40
CA ARG A 50 -4.92 -2.06 2.68
C ARG A 50 -4.67 -0.58 2.54
N ARG A 51 -5.38 0.21 3.36
CA ARG A 51 -5.13 1.63 3.55
C ARG A 51 -4.98 1.94 5.04
N SER A 52 -4.16 2.92 5.37
CA SER A 52 -3.92 3.39 6.73
C SER A 52 -3.77 4.90 6.72
N ARG A 53 -4.34 5.57 7.71
CA ARG A 53 -4.17 7.04 7.88
C ARG A 53 -3.15 7.38 8.97
N LEU A 54 -2.43 6.37 9.46
CA LEU A 54 -1.43 6.56 10.51
C LEU A 54 -0.10 7.00 9.92
N PRO A 55 0.47 8.14 10.33
CA PRO A 55 1.77 8.58 9.85
C PRO A 55 2.85 7.53 10.12
N GLY A 56 3.69 7.27 9.11
CA GLY A 56 4.72 6.24 9.18
C GLY A 56 4.21 4.81 8.89
N ALA A 57 2.90 4.62 8.66
CA ALA A 57 2.39 3.32 8.25
C ALA A 57 2.99 2.86 6.92
N ALA A 58 3.20 3.75 5.94
CA ALA A 58 3.84 3.37 4.69
C ALA A 58 5.25 2.82 4.93
N SER A 59 6.06 3.48 5.76
CA SER A 59 7.40 3.00 6.12
C SER A 59 7.37 1.66 6.86
N ALA A 60 6.43 1.46 7.80
CA ALA A 60 6.26 0.17 8.46
C ALA A 60 5.90 -0.93 7.46
N MET A 61 5.00 -0.63 6.52
CA MET A 61 4.57 -1.55 5.47
C MET A 61 5.71 -1.88 4.50
N LYS A 62 6.50 -0.90 4.07
CA LYS A 62 7.71 -1.10 3.26
C LYS A 62 8.70 -2.02 3.98
N ARG A 63 9.00 -1.72 5.25
CA ARG A 63 9.95 -2.50 6.04
C ARG A 63 9.49 -3.93 6.27
N GLU A 64 8.19 -4.16 6.42
CA GLU A 64 7.61 -5.49 6.49
C GLU A 64 7.78 -6.25 5.16
N ILE A 65 7.52 -5.59 4.02
CA ILE A 65 7.72 -6.17 2.68
C ILE A 65 9.20 -6.47 2.40
N GLU A 66 10.11 -5.57 2.78
CA GLU A 66 11.56 -5.78 2.63
C GLU A 66 12.04 -6.94 3.51
N ARG A 67 11.51 -7.08 4.72
CA ARG A 67 11.91 -8.12 5.67
C ARG A 67 11.31 -9.49 5.34
N GLU A 68 10.03 -9.55 5.00
CA GLU A 68 9.30 -10.78 4.71
C GLU A 68 9.46 -11.21 3.24
N GLY A 69 9.88 -10.29 2.36
CA GLY A 69 10.02 -10.52 0.93
C GLY A 69 8.73 -11.10 0.36
N ILE A 70 8.85 -12.18 -0.43
CA ILE A 70 7.74 -12.90 -1.08
C ILE A 70 6.66 -13.36 -0.09
N LYS A 71 6.96 -13.55 1.20
CA LYS A 71 5.94 -13.93 2.18
C LYS A 71 4.94 -12.81 2.45
N ALA A 72 5.36 -11.55 2.44
CA ALA A 72 4.45 -10.41 2.53
C ALA A 72 3.44 -10.44 1.37
N PHE A 73 3.91 -10.74 0.17
CA PHE A 73 3.07 -10.87 -1.03
C PHE A 73 1.99 -11.96 -0.85
N HIS A 74 2.36 -13.11 -0.29
CA HIS A 74 1.42 -14.20 -0.03
C HIS A 74 0.42 -13.87 1.08
N ARG A 75 0.86 -13.19 2.14
CA ARG A 75 0.01 -12.76 3.25
C ARG A 75 -1.00 -11.69 2.81
N LEU A 76 -0.54 -10.70 2.06
CA LEU A 76 -1.37 -9.63 1.49
C LEU A 76 -2.41 -10.17 0.50
N ARG A 77 -2.10 -11.25 -0.22
CA ARG A 77 -3.07 -11.97 -1.05
C ARG A 77 -4.05 -12.83 -0.24
N GLY A 78 -3.60 -13.38 0.89
CA GLY A 78 -4.41 -14.23 1.77
C GLY A 78 -5.46 -13.46 2.58
N GLU A 79 -5.20 -12.19 2.88
CA GLU A 79 -6.17 -11.29 3.52
C GLU A 79 -7.15 -10.72 2.48
N LYS A 80 -7.79 -11.62 1.70
CA LYS A 80 -9.04 -11.29 1.05
C LYS A 80 -10.09 -11.14 2.15
N ARG A 81 -10.16 -9.97 2.78
CA ARG A 81 -11.43 -9.56 3.36
C ARG A 81 -12.40 -9.45 2.19
N HIS A 82 -13.18 -10.52 2.07
CA HIS A 82 -14.50 -10.59 1.49
C HIS A 82 -15.15 -9.22 1.63
N ASP A 83 -15.02 -8.39 0.59
CA ASP A 83 -15.82 -7.17 0.47
C ASP A 83 -17.21 -7.67 0.14
N ARG A 84 -17.93 -8.03 1.20
CA ARG A 84 -19.35 -8.27 1.18
C ARG A 84 -19.95 -6.87 1.08
N VAL A 85 -20.29 -6.44 -0.13
CA VAL A 85 -21.32 -5.42 -0.32
C VAL A 85 -22.31 -5.98 -1.33
N ASP A 86 -23.36 -6.50 -0.73
CA ASP A 86 -24.68 -6.81 -1.28
C ASP A 86 -25.32 -5.55 -1.88
N GLY A 87 -26.05 -5.68 -2.99
CA GLY A 87 -26.83 -4.61 -3.62
C GLY A 87 -27.05 -4.82 -5.11
#